data_AF-A0A7R7W883-F1
#
_entry.id   AF-A0A7R7W883-F1
#
_cell.length_a   1.000
_cell.length_b   1.000
_cell.length_c   1.000
_cell.angle_alpha   90.00
_cell.angle_beta   90.00
_cell.angle_gamma   90.00
#
_symmetry.space_group_name_H-M   'P 1'
#
loop_
_entity.id
_entity.type
_entity.pdbx_description
1 polymer ?
#
loop_
_entity_poly.entity_id
_entity_poly.type
_entity_poly.pdbx_seq_one_letter_code
_entity_poly.pdbx_strand_id
1 'polypeptide(L)'
;MRLAPQTAWLALVAEEAGASLLYDATRPRQLTAASTPRRPSQAALVCFLGRSRKDRALRYLFPDNPSRKVGGFNLRVDHRTWPTERPILFADGDPLRDCQLPDTELLARDEPIPITWSSDPALPLQDVIVARCLLPFAHVTCIFAADLGGLPSVRRLLNRWAVAGRDATRPSLQTRIIVLVDADEVSESDGQALFQQLDGSELYASVHLLPVSRGDVLSDEARYRPVKEEILKALDRATRERVTTQTSFLACHLARFLEGAIRHTAQDHQKPFDLIAAGRPQPRPAEWAACIGDFLEQTQAIGSETQDQLLASSLLLDAYPPDTHGFHPRDLFRQRYRQPCLDALRGVACSATATARADSIESRLVDAHACLLDQDVIPLALHVQHLAEWRAIFERLHSNRTCLGCLLCRPQHPLACGHALCDRCIERYGRPAPRRESAFVVETCPLCQAPCVTSVVLLPPTAAVRALAVDGGGVRGVIPIRILLGLQLILGPKCSLPGLIDVAFGTSAGEDGNTTCPFP
;
A
#
# COMPACT_ATOMS: atom_id res chain seq x y z
N MET A 1 20.09 -11.10 -18.18
CA MET A 1 20.41 -10.80 -16.77
C MET A 1 20.59 -12.13 -16.04
N ARG A 2 21.82 -12.52 -15.68
CA ARG A 2 22.06 -13.77 -14.94
C ARG A 2 21.57 -13.55 -13.50
N LEU A 3 20.51 -14.23 -13.09
CA LEU A 3 20.05 -14.23 -11.70
C LEU A 3 21.20 -14.72 -10.82
N ALA A 4 21.51 -13.97 -9.76
CA ALA A 4 22.55 -14.33 -8.79
C ALA A 4 22.25 -15.72 -8.17
N PRO A 5 23.24 -16.43 -7.60
CA PRO A 5 23.00 -17.70 -6.91
C PRO A 5 21.85 -17.54 -5.90
N GLN A 6 20.85 -18.42 -5.98
CA GLN A 6 19.61 -18.36 -5.18
C GLN A 6 19.92 -18.66 -3.72
N THR A 7 19.92 -17.62 -2.91
CA THR A 7 19.85 -17.62 -1.45
C THR A 7 18.38 -17.69 -1.01
N ALA A 8 18.14 -17.88 0.30
CA ALA A 8 16.77 -17.92 0.82
C ALA A 8 16.12 -16.58 0.55
N TRP A 9 14.86 -16.58 0.09
CA TRP A 9 14.11 -15.33 -0.05
C TRP A 9 13.69 -14.78 1.32
N LEU A 10 13.33 -15.68 2.25
CA LEU A 10 13.01 -15.33 3.62
C LEU A 10 13.55 -16.41 4.56
N ALA A 11 14.35 -16.04 5.55
CA ALA A 11 14.92 -16.97 6.52
C ALA A 11 15.01 -16.37 7.92
N LEU A 12 14.79 -17.19 8.93
CA LEU A 12 15.08 -16.88 10.32
C LEU A 12 16.52 -17.25 10.66
N VAL A 13 17.28 -16.29 11.18
CA VAL A 13 18.66 -16.49 11.62
C VAL A 13 18.83 -16.12 13.09
N ALA A 14 19.68 -16.88 13.78
CA ALA A 14 20.08 -16.59 15.14
C ALA A 14 21.28 -15.64 15.14
N GLU A 15 21.24 -14.62 16.00
CA GLU A 15 22.32 -13.68 16.26
C GLU A 15 22.71 -13.72 17.74
N GLU A 16 23.86 -13.16 18.10
CA GLU A 16 24.34 -13.12 19.49
C GLU A 16 23.36 -12.43 20.45
N ALA A 17 22.58 -11.47 19.95
CA ALA A 17 21.63 -10.66 20.72
C ALA A 17 20.15 -11.08 20.54
N GLY A 18 19.84 -12.11 19.75
CA GLY A 18 18.45 -12.51 19.47
C GLY A 18 18.27 -13.23 18.13
N ALA A 19 17.16 -12.96 17.46
CA ALA A 19 16.88 -13.50 16.12
C ALA A 19 16.59 -12.37 15.12
N SER A 20 16.95 -12.60 13.87
CA SER A 20 16.73 -11.68 12.76
C SER A 20 16.10 -12.39 11.57
N LEU A 21 15.47 -11.61 10.68
CA LEU A 21 14.99 -12.06 9.39
C LEU A 21 15.96 -11.63 8.29
N LEU A 22 16.41 -12.60 7.50
CA LEU A 22 17.02 -12.33 6.20
C LEU A 22 15.91 -12.27 5.15
N TYR A 23 15.86 -11.18 4.40
CA TYR A 23 14.85 -10.96 3.36
C TYR A 23 15.48 -10.36 2.10
N ASP A 24 15.38 -11.08 0.99
CA ASP A 24 15.79 -10.58 -0.33
C ASP A 24 14.68 -9.70 -0.91
N ALA A 25 14.80 -8.38 -0.73
CA ALA A 25 13.85 -7.40 -1.24
C ALA A 25 13.89 -7.25 -2.78
N THR A 26 14.99 -7.69 -3.41
CA THR A 26 15.14 -7.61 -4.87
C THR A 26 14.35 -8.71 -5.56
N ARG A 27 14.22 -9.88 -4.92
CA ARG A 27 13.62 -11.06 -5.53
C ARG A 27 12.15 -10.86 -5.92
N PRO A 28 11.22 -10.42 -5.04
CA PRO A 28 9.85 -10.14 -5.45
C PRO A 28 9.78 -9.08 -6.56
N ARG A 29 10.63 -8.05 -6.52
CA ARG A 29 10.64 -7.00 -7.54
C ARG A 29 11.10 -7.54 -8.90
N GLN A 30 12.15 -8.35 -8.95
CA GLN A 30 12.60 -9.03 -10.17
C GLN A 30 11.53 -9.97 -10.72
N LEU A 31 10.88 -10.73 -9.83
CA LEU A 31 9.77 -11.64 -10.15
C LEU A 31 8.46 -10.90 -10.49
N THR A 32 8.45 -9.57 -10.52
CA THR A 32 7.27 -8.79 -10.90
C THR A 32 7.57 -7.76 -12.00
N ALA A 33 8.85 -7.53 -12.31
CA ALA A 33 9.31 -6.53 -13.27
C ALA A 33 9.35 -6.99 -14.75
N ALA A 34 9.42 -8.29 -15.05
CA ALA A 34 9.53 -8.77 -16.45
C ALA A 34 8.21 -9.24 -17.07
N SER A 35 7.07 -8.84 -16.50
CA SER A 35 5.78 -8.85 -17.20
C SER A 35 5.81 -7.83 -18.35
N THR A 36 5.23 -8.16 -19.49
CA THR A 36 5.26 -7.32 -20.70
C THR A 36 4.74 -5.90 -20.43
N PRO A 37 5.33 -4.85 -21.03
CA PRO A 37 5.04 -3.44 -20.71
C PRO A 37 3.63 -2.96 -21.08
N ARG A 38 2.76 -3.83 -21.61
CA ARG A 38 1.45 -3.44 -22.13
C ARG A 38 0.34 -3.42 -21.08
N ARG A 39 0.46 -4.18 -19.96
CA ARG A 39 -0.52 -4.16 -18.86
C ARG A 39 0.12 -4.50 -17.52
N PRO A 40 -0.30 -3.85 -16.42
CA PRO A 40 0.14 -4.22 -15.07
C PRO A 40 -0.39 -5.61 -14.71
N SER A 41 0.51 -6.53 -14.40
CA SER A 41 0.20 -7.92 -14.11
C SER A 41 -0.33 -8.12 -12.68
N GLN A 42 -1.34 -8.99 -12.53
CA GLN A 42 -1.85 -9.43 -11.22
C GLN A 42 -1.24 -10.79 -10.87
N ALA A 43 -0.22 -10.79 -10.02
CA ALA A 43 0.47 -12.01 -9.64
C ALA A 43 -0.32 -12.81 -8.60
N ALA A 44 -0.48 -14.10 -8.82
CA ALA A 44 -1.05 -15.01 -7.85
C ALA A 44 0.07 -15.73 -7.08
N LEU A 45 -0.07 -15.92 -5.77
CA LEU A 45 0.95 -16.53 -4.91
C LEU A 45 0.44 -17.85 -4.33
N VAL A 46 1.17 -18.94 -4.55
CA VAL A 46 0.92 -20.26 -3.93
C VAL A 46 2.04 -20.60 -2.96
N CYS A 47 1.72 -20.99 -1.73
CA CYS A 47 2.71 -21.39 -0.74
C CYS A 47 2.72 -22.93 -0.60
N PHE A 48 3.89 -23.55 -0.59
CA PHE A 48 4.06 -25.00 -0.41
C PHE A 48 4.87 -25.29 0.85
N LEU A 49 4.26 -25.97 1.82
CA LEU A 49 4.83 -26.22 3.15
C LEU A 49 5.06 -27.71 3.37
N GLY A 50 6.31 -28.09 3.64
CA GLY A 50 6.71 -29.49 3.79
C GLY A 50 8.20 -29.71 3.53
N ARG A 51 8.58 -30.98 3.36
CA ARG A 51 9.96 -31.46 3.22
C ARG A 51 10.10 -32.29 1.93
N SER A 52 10.38 -33.58 2.06
CA SER A 52 10.72 -34.44 0.93
C SER A 52 9.56 -34.71 -0.04
N ARG A 53 8.33 -34.86 0.47
CA ARG A 53 7.15 -35.11 -0.36
C ARG A 53 6.75 -33.84 -1.11
N LYS A 54 6.85 -32.68 -0.46
CA LYS A 54 6.76 -31.37 -1.11
C LYS A 54 7.76 -31.26 -2.27
N ASP A 55 9.04 -31.52 -2.00
CA ASP A 55 10.10 -31.40 -3.01
C ASP A 55 9.88 -32.33 -4.21
N ARG A 56 9.36 -33.54 -3.98
CA ARG A 56 8.97 -34.47 -5.04
C ARG A 56 7.81 -33.92 -5.86
N ALA A 57 6.74 -33.48 -5.20
CA ALA A 57 5.55 -32.94 -5.88
C ALA A 57 5.87 -31.72 -6.75
N LEU A 58 6.69 -30.79 -6.24
CA LEU A 58 7.04 -29.57 -6.96
C LEU A 58 7.73 -29.84 -8.32
N ARG A 59 8.49 -30.94 -8.45
CA ARG A 59 9.10 -31.34 -9.73
C ARG A 59 8.08 -31.66 -10.82
N TYR A 60 6.88 -32.07 -10.44
CA TYR A 60 5.82 -32.42 -11.39
C TYR A 60 4.80 -31.30 -11.55
N LEU A 61 4.57 -30.51 -10.49
CA LEU A 61 3.73 -29.31 -10.56
C LEU A 61 4.39 -28.22 -11.42
N PHE A 62 5.70 -28.02 -11.24
CA PHE A 62 6.53 -27.00 -11.90
C PHE A 62 7.84 -27.60 -12.44
N PRO A 63 7.80 -28.42 -13.50
CA PRO A 63 8.97 -29.15 -14.00
C PRO A 63 10.12 -28.27 -14.48
N ASP A 64 9.83 -27.05 -14.94
CA ASP A 64 10.86 -26.12 -15.44
C ASP A 64 11.53 -25.31 -14.31
N ASN A 65 11.23 -25.63 -13.04
CA ASN A 65 11.73 -24.95 -11.86
C ASN A 65 12.55 -25.90 -10.96
N PRO A 66 13.84 -26.11 -11.24
CA PRO A 66 14.66 -27.03 -10.46
C PRO A 66 14.70 -26.62 -8.99
N SER A 67 14.39 -27.56 -8.09
CA SER A 67 14.47 -27.36 -6.65
C SER A 67 15.92 -27.23 -6.21
N ARG A 68 16.22 -26.20 -5.42
CA ARG A 68 17.50 -26.05 -4.71
C ARG A 68 17.21 -26.11 -3.22
N LYS A 69 18.05 -26.83 -2.47
CA LYS A 69 17.97 -26.83 -1.00
C LYS A 69 18.51 -25.50 -0.52
N VAL A 70 17.68 -24.74 0.15
CA VAL A 70 18.04 -23.40 0.64
C VAL A 70 17.67 -23.30 2.12
N GLY A 71 18.39 -22.47 2.84
CA GLY A 71 18.20 -22.18 4.25
C GLY A 71 16.96 -21.34 4.58
N GLY A 72 15.75 -21.74 4.20
CA GLY A 72 14.53 -20.99 4.55
C GLY A 72 13.39 -21.19 3.56
N PHE A 73 12.63 -20.12 3.32
CA PHE A 73 11.63 -20.05 2.27
C PHE A 73 12.24 -19.52 0.98
N ASN A 74 11.89 -20.16 -0.13
CA ASN A 74 12.23 -19.71 -1.47
C ASN A 74 11.04 -19.01 -2.12
N LEU A 75 11.31 -18.10 -3.05
CA LEU A 75 10.29 -17.51 -3.93
C LEU A 75 10.68 -17.68 -5.39
N ARG A 76 9.78 -18.27 -6.16
CA ARG A 76 9.96 -18.66 -7.55
C ARG A 76 8.73 -18.27 -8.37
N VAL A 77 8.85 -18.41 -9.68
CA VAL A 77 7.75 -18.17 -10.61
C VAL A 77 7.60 -19.33 -11.58
N ASP A 78 6.37 -19.70 -11.91
CA ASP A 78 6.13 -20.63 -12.99
C ASP A 78 6.45 -19.94 -14.32
N HIS A 79 7.60 -20.29 -14.91
CA HIS A 79 8.09 -19.75 -16.18
C HIS A 79 7.08 -19.87 -17.33
N ARG A 80 6.15 -20.83 -17.27
CA ARG A 80 5.08 -21.00 -18.27
C ARG A 80 4.01 -19.91 -18.17
N THR A 81 3.77 -19.41 -16.96
CA THR A 81 2.79 -18.35 -16.67
C THR A 81 3.42 -16.96 -16.61
N TRP A 82 4.75 -16.88 -16.52
CA TRP A 82 5.50 -15.62 -16.52
C TRP A 82 5.07 -14.58 -17.57
N PRO A 83 4.90 -14.94 -18.87
CA PRO A 83 4.54 -13.95 -19.89
C PRO A 83 3.05 -13.55 -19.89
N THR A 84 2.22 -14.22 -19.09
CA THR A 84 0.77 -13.99 -19.02
C THR A 84 0.44 -12.78 -18.15
N GLU A 85 -0.80 -12.29 -18.23
CA GLU A 85 -1.30 -11.22 -17.35
C GLU A 85 -1.41 -11.66 -15.87
N ARG A 86 -1.30 -12.96 -15.59
CA ARG A 86 -1.47 -13.57 -14.27
C ARG A 86 -0.39 -14.62 -13.97
N PRO A 87 0.87 -14.19 -13.75
CA PRO A 87 1.95 -15.09 -13.42
C PRO A 87 1.69 -15.74 -12.05
N ILE A 88 1.98 -17.03 -11.97
CA ILE A 88 1.90 -17.81 -10.73
C ILE A 88 3.26 -17.77 -10.05
N LEU A 89 3.35 -16.96 -9.00
CA LEU A 89 4.43 -17.01 -8.03
C LEU A 89 4.19 -18.17 -7.08
N PHE A 90 5.27 -18.82 -6.67
CA PHE A 90 5.17 -19.82 -5.61
C PHE A 90 6.32 -19.73 -4.62
N ALA A 91 5.94 -19.79 -3.34
CA ALA A 91 6.85 -19.88 -2.23
C ALA A 91 6.90 -21.32 -1.72
N ASP A 92 8.06 -21.77 -1.26
CA ASP A 92 8.18 -23.09 -0.66
C ASP A 92 9.22 -23.14 0.45
N GLY A 93 8.94 -23.95 1.48
CA GLY A 93 9.84 -24.10 2.63
C GLY A 93 9.32 -25.11 3.66
N ASP A 94 10.14 -25.32 4.69
CA ASP A 94 9.79 -26.15 5.85
C ASP A 94 9.30 -25.25 6.99
N PRO A 95 8.00 -25.32 7.37
CA PRO A 95 7.46 -24.48 8.42
C PRO A 95 7.89 -24.92 9.84
N LEU A 96 8.59 -26.05 9.99
CA LEU A 96 9.08 -26.56 11.28
C LEU A 96 10.57 -26.30 11.48
N ARG A 97 11.21 -25.57 10.56
CA ARG A 97 12.65 -25.34 10.61
C ARG A 97 13.01 -24.25 11.62
N ASP A 98 13.96 -24.56 12.48
CA ASP A 98 14.50 -23.61 13.48
C ASP A 98 15.41 -22.55 12.84
N CYS A 99 15.76 -21.55 13.66
CA CYS A 99 16.70 -20.49 13.29
C CYS A 99 18.04 -21.09 12.83
N GLN A 100 18.59 -20.54 11.76
CA GLN A 100 19.88 -20.95 11.23
C GLN A 100 20.99 -20.03 11.75
N LEU A 101 22.21 -20.55 11.82
CA LEU A 101 23.38 -19.70 11.99
C LEU A 101 23.56 -18.85 10.72
N PRO A 102 23.97 -17.58 10.84
CA PRO A 102 24.14 -16.71 9.69
C PRO A 102 25.24 -17.26 8.79
N ASP A 103 24.94 -17.48 7.51
CA ASP A 103 25.99 -17.75 6.53
C ASP A 103 26.69 -16.42 6.21
N THR A 104 28.02 -16.40 6.25
CA THR A 104 28.83 -15.19 6.06
C THR A 104 28.65 -14.61 4.65
N GLU A 105 28.30 -15.45 3.66
CA GLU A 105 27.98 -15.01 2.30
C GLU A 105 26.57 -14.38 2.18
N LEU A 106 25.62 -14.74 3.06
CA LEU A 106 24.25 -14.21 3.08
C LEU A 106 24.20 -12.79 3.66
N LEU A 107 24.92 -12.55 4.76
CA LEU A 107 25.01 -11.25 5.42
C LEU A 107 25.67 -10.16 4.56
N ALA A 108 26.47 -10.55 3.56
CA ALA A 108 27.14 -9.61 2.67
C ALA A 108 26.21 -8.97 1.61
N ARG A 109 24.99 -9.49 1.43
CA ARG A 109 24.06 -9.05 0.37
C ARG A 109 22.82 -8.33 0.90
N ASP A 110 22.26 -8.79 2.01
CA ASP A 110 21.02 -8.29 2.57
C ASP A 110 21.23 -7.90 4.04
N GLU A 111 20.74 -6.71 4.42
CA GLU A 111 20.79 -6.25 5.81
C GLU A 111 19.78 -7.06 6.65
N PRO A 112 20.21 -7.74 7.72
CA PRO A 112 19.31 -8.50 8.58
C PRO A 112 18.30 -7.56 9.26
N ILE A 113 17.04 -7.97 9.28
CA ILE A 113 15.96 -7.22 9.95
C ILE A 113 15.83 -7.78 11.36
N PRO A 114 16.24 -7.04 12.42
CA PRO A 114 16.19 -7.55 13.78
C PRO A 114 14.74 -7.74 14.24
N ILE A 115 14.47 -8.87 14.91
CA ILE A 115 13.18 -9.15 15.53
C ILE A 115 13.22 -8.62 16.97
N THR A 116 12.52 -7.51 17.22
CA THR A 116 12.54 -6.81 18.52
C THR A 116 11.95 -7.63 19.66
N TRP A 117 11.11 -8.61 19.32
CA TRP A 117 10.42 -9.50 20.24
C TRP A 117 10.96 -10.94 20.20
N SER A 118 12.19 -11.16 19.73
CA SER A 118 12.77 -12.52 19.61
C SER A 118 12.85 -13.29 20.92
N SER A 119 12.84 -12.57 22.04
CA SER A 119 12.89 -13.13 23.40
C SER A 119 11.51 -13.46 23.99
N ASP A 120 10.42 -13.19 23.26
CA ASP A 120 9.05 -13.49 23.70
C ASP A 120 8.78 -15.01 23.61
N PRO A 121 8.49 -15.70 24.74
CA PRO A 121 8.25 -17.14 24.75
C PRO A 121 6.83 -17.53 24.34
N ALA A 122 5.91 -16.57 24.12
CA ALA A 122 4.49 -16.85 23.94
C ALA A 122 4.19 -17.68 22.67
N LEU A 123 4.93 -17.44 21.58
CA LEU A 123 4.76 -18.15 20.31
C LEU A 123 6.12 -18.40 19.64
N PRO A 124 6.31 -19.57 19.02
CA PRO A 124 7.50 -19.82 18.21
C PRO A 124 7.64 -18.79 17.08
N LEU A 125 8.83 -18.21 16.91
CA LEU A 125 9.13 -17.21 15.87
C LEU A 125 8.63 -17.65 14.49
N GLN A 126 8.91 -18.90 14.12
CA GLN A 126 8.53 -19.48 12.83
C GLN A 126 7.01 -19.50 12.62
N ASP A 127 6.21 -19.73 13.67
CA ASP A 127 4.75 -19.72 13.58
C ASP A 127 4.24 -18.31 13.26
N VAL A 128 4.82 -17.28 13.90
CA VAL A 128 4.48 -15.87 13.64
C VAL A 128 4.88 -15.46 12.23
N ILE A 129 6.07 -15.84 11.75
CA ILE A 129 6.52 -15.51 10.39
C ILE A 129 5.62 -16.17 9.35
N VAL A 130 5.31 -17.46 9.49
CA VAL A 130 4.39 -18.12 8.56
C VAL A 130 3.01 -17.44 8.59
N ALA A 131 2.45 -17.25 9.78
CA ALA A 131 1.08 -16.77 9.94
C ALA A 131 0.87 -15.30 9.57
N ARG A 132 1.88 -14.43 9.77
CA ARG A 132 1.76 -12.98 9.51
C ARG A 132 2.43 -12.53 8.22
N CYS A 133 3.46 -13.23 7.75
CA CYS A 133 4.22 -12.81 6.56
C CYS A 133 3.88 -13.63 5.30
N LEU A 134 3.57 -14.93 5.42
CA LEU A 134 3.36 -15.79 4.25
C LEU A 134 1.88 -16.03 3.96
N LEU A 135 1.13 -16.52 4.96
CA LEU A 135 -0.26 -16.94 4.76
C LEU A 135 -1.18 -15.82 4.27
N PRO A 136 -1.15 -14.58 4.79
CA PRO A 136 -2.06 -13.53 4.34
C PRO A 136 -1.88 -13.21 2.85
N PHE A 137 -0.65 -13.29 2.33
CA PHE A 137 -0.35 -12.96 0.94
C PHE A 137 -0.55 -14.13 -0.02
N ALA A 138 -0.50 -15.37 0.47
CA ALA A 138 -0.79 -16.57 -0.30
C ALA A 138 -2.28 -16.65 -0.66
N HIS A 139 -2.57 -16.91 -1.92
CA HIS A 139 -3.93 -17.20 -2.38
C HIS A 139 -4.30 -18.63 -1.99
N VAL A 140 -3.35 -19.55 -2.16
CA VAL A 140 -3.46 -20.97 -1.83
C VAL A 140 -2.22 -21.40 -1.06
N THR A 141 -2.40 -22.14 0.02
CA THR A 141 -1.31 -22.76 0.79
C THR A 141 -1.51 -24.27 0.81
N CYS A 142 -0.55 -24.99 0.25
CA CYS A 142 -0.48 -26.44 0.18
C CYS A 142 0.39 -26.98 1.32
N ILE A 143 -0.17 -27.85 2.17
CA ILE A 143 0.52 -28.45 3.31
C ILE A 143 0.65 -29.96 3.09
N PHE A 144 1.87 -30.49 3.08
CA PHE A 144 2.12 -31.92 2.92
C PHE A 144 2.07 -32.61 4.30
N ALA A 145 0.93 -33.20 4.67
CA ALA A 145 0.69 -33.69 6.02
C ALA A 145 1.73 -34.72 6.48
N ALA A 146 2.07 -35.66 5.61
CA ALA A 146 3.05 -36.70 5.93
C ALA A 146 4.49 -36.18 6.07
N ASP A 147 4.82 -34.99 5.54
CA ASP A 147 6.11 -34.35 5.83
C ASP A 147 6.13 -33.73 7.23
N LEU A 148 4.97 -33.44 7.83
CA LEU A 148 4.83 -32.67 9.08
C LEU A 148 4.30 -33.50 10.25
N GLY A 149 4.32 -34.83 10.14
CA GLY A 149 3.85 -35.73 11.20
C GLY A 149 2.34 -35.99 11.21
N GLY A 150 1.72 -35.96 10.02
CA GLY A 150 0.32 -36.35 9.79
C GLY A 150 -0.71 -35.28 10.13
N LEU A 151 -1.99 -35.62 9.95
CA LEU A 151 -3.12 -34.70 10.18
C LEU A 151 -3.18 -34.09 11.59
N PRO A 152 -2.92 -34.81 12.69
CA PRO A 152 -2.96 -34.21 14.03
C PRO A 152 -1.92 -33.09 14.20
N SER A 153 -0.75 -33.25 13.60
CA SER A 153 0.32 -32.25 13.65
C SER A 153 0.01 -31.04 12.78
N VAL A 154 -0.59 -31.25 11.60
CA VAL A 154 -1.12 -30.15 10.77
C VAL A 154 -2.21 -29.37 11.48
N ARG A 155 -3.17 -30.03 12.15
CA ARG A 155 -4.20 -29.34 12.94
C ARG A 155 -3.59 -28.49 14.05
N ARG A 156 -2.61 -29.01 14.79
CA ARG A 156 -1.90 -28.23 15.81
C ARG A 156 -1.17 -27.02 15.23
N LEU A 157 -0.54 -27.17 14.06
CA LEU A 157 0.08 -26.04 13.34
C LEU A 157 -0.95 -24.98 12.96
N LEU A 158 -2.06 -25.38 12.32
CA LEU A 158 -3.11 -24.46 11.91
C LEU A 158 -3.73 -23.70 13.10
N ASN A 159 -3.89 -24.34 14.25
CA ASN A 159 -4.35 -23.68 15.47
C ASN A 159 -3.32 -22.66 15.99
N ARG A 160 -2.03 -23.01 16.03
CA ARG A 160 -0.97 -22.07 16.42
C ARG A 160 -0.89 -20.87 15.48
N TRP A 161 -0.97 -21.11 14.17
CA TRP A 161 -0.97 -20.03 13.18
C TRP A 161 -2.22 -19.18 13.23
N ALA A 162 -3.37 -19.73 13.59
CA ALA A 162 -4.57 -18.93 13.77
C ALA A 162 -4.47 -17.98 14.96
N VAL A 163 -3.77 -18.40 16.04
CA VAL A 163 -3.45 -17.51 17.17
C VAL A 163 -2.40 -16.48 16.77
N ALA A 164 -1.29 -16.90 16.15
CA ALA A 164 -0.19 -16.03 15.75
C ALA A 164 -0.56 -15.02 14.65
N GLY A 165 -1.44 -15.43 13.74
CA GLY A 165 -1.91 -14.67 12.58
C GLY A 165 -3.23 -13.94 12.82
N ARG A 166 -3.76 -13.94 14.05
CA ARG A 166 -4.93 -13.12 14.38
C ARG A 166 -4.64 -11.67 14.04
N ASP A 167 -5.57 -11.02 13.35
CA ASP A 167 -5.39 -9.65 12.85
C ASP A 167 -4.02 -9.45 12.17
N ALA A 168 -3.60 -10.37 11.30
CA ALA A 168 -2.31 -10.25 10.60
C ALA A 168 -2.25 -8.98 9.74
N THR A 169 -3.32 -8.70 8.99
CA THR A 169 -3.41 -7.56 8.08
C THR A 169 -4.74 -6.81 8.24
N ARG A 170 -4.74 -5.54 7.84
CA ARG A 170 -5.95 -4.72 7.71
C ARG A 170 -5.95 -3.99 6.35
N PRO A 171 -6.95 -4.21 5.46
CA PRO A 171 -8.01 -5.21 5.54
C PRO A 171 -7.49 -6.65 5.68
N SER A 172 -8.34 -7.57 6.17
CA SER A 172 -7.93 -8.96 6.39
C SER A 172 -7.72 -9.66 5.05
N LEU A 173 -6.59 -10.37 4.92
CA LEU A 173 -6.29 -11.23 3.79
C LEU A 173 -6.31 -12.69 4.23
N GLN A 174 -6.95 -13.52 3.42
CA GLN A 174 -7.12 -14.95 3.71
C GLN A 174 -6.47 -15.81 2.64
N THR A 175 -5.97 -16.97 3.09
CA THR A 175 -5.46 -18.04 2.22
C THR A 175 -6.42 -19.22 2.23
N ARG A 176 -6.52 -19.92 1.10
CA ARG A 176 -7.17 -21.22 1.02
C ARG A 176 -6.14 -22.32 1.33
N ILE A 177 -6.43 -23.17 2.30
CA ILE A 177 -5.53 -24.26 2.69
C ILE A 177 -5.94 -25.55 1.96
N ILE A 178 -4.96 -26.20 1.34
CA ILE A 178 -5.07 -27.56 0.79
C ILE A 178 -4.09 -28.44 1.56
N VAL A 179 -4.60 -29.39 2.33
CA VAL A 179 -3.78 -30.36 3.08
C VAL A 179 -3.71 -31.64 2.25
N LEU A 180 -2.51 -31.97 1.77
CA LEU A 180 -2.26 -33.19 1.01
C LEU A 180 -2.00 -34.36 1.96
N VAL A 181 -2.82 -35.41 1.83
CA VAL A 181 -2.75 -36.65 2.62
C VAL A 181 -2.50 -37.85 1.71
N ASP A 182 -1.93 -38.92 2.24
CA ASP A 182 -1.87 -40.19 1.49
C ASP A 182 -3.25 -40.84 1.49
N ALA A 183 -3.68 -41.39 0.34
CA ALA A 183 -5.02 -41.92 0.13
C ALA A 183 -5.46 -43.03 1.14
N ASP A 184 -4.52 -43.71 1.78
CA ASP A 184 -4.79 -44.83 2.70
C ASP A 184 -4.93 -44.39 4.17
N GLU A 185 -4.63 -43.13 4.49
CA GLU A 185 -4.53 -42.67 5.88
C GLU A 185 -5.87 -42.18 6.46
N VAL A 186 -6.88 -41.87 5.63
CA VAL A 186 -8.09 -41.15 6.08
C VAL A 186 -9.31 -41.40 5.19
N SER A 187 -10.45 -41.79 5.76
CA SER A 187 -11.76 -41.63 5.10
C SER A 187 -12.08 -40.14 5.00
N GLU A 188 -12.44 -39.64 3.80
CA GLU A 188 -12.71 -38.20 3.55
C GLU A 188 -13.62 -37.56 4.62
N SER A 189 -14.61 -38.30 5.14
CA SER A 189 -15.54 -37.86 6.18
C SER A 189 -14.88 -37.52 7.52
N ASP A 190 -13.95 -38.35 7.99
CA ASP A 190 -13.33 -38.24 9.32
C ASP A 190 -12.24 -37.17 9.34
N GLY A 191 -11.54 -37.02 8.21
CA GLY A 191 -10.54 -35.98 8.03
C GLY A 191 -11.16 -34.59 7.97
N GLN A 192 -12.29 -34.44 7.28
CA GLN A 192 -12.89 -33.12 7.09
C GLN A 192 -13.56 -32.60 8.37
N ALA A 193 -14.13 -33.50 9.19
CA ALA A 193 -14.58 -33.19 10.55
C ALA A 193 -13.47 -32.63 11.45
N LEU A 194 -12.21 -33.08 11.26
CA LEU A 194 -11.06 -32.63 12.04
C LEU A 194 -10.82 -31.11 11.91
N PHE A 195 -11.23 -30.50 10.80
CA PHE A 195 -10.97 -29.09 10.48
C PHE A 195 -12.20 -28.19 10.55
N GLN A 196 -13.39 -28.73 10.84
CA GLN A 196 -14.62 -27.95 11.03
C GLN A 196 -14.59 -27.07 12.29
N GLN A 197 -13.72 -27.37 13.25
CA GLN A 197 -13.56 -26.65 14.52
C GLN A 197 -12.26 -25.84 14.60
N LEU A 198 -11.69 -25.43 13.48
CA LEU A 198 -10.52 -24.55 13.51
C LEU A 198 -10.92 -23.12 13.89
N ASP A 199 -10.41 -22.64 15.01
CA ASP A 199 -10.53 -21.25 15.44
C ASP A 199 -9.56 -20.37 14.63
N GLY A 200 -9.89 -20.10 13.36
CA GLY A 200 -9.02 -19.34 12.44
C GLY A 200 -9.72 -18.76 11.22
N SER A 201 -11.03 -18.51 11.32
CA SER A 201 -11.86 -17.98 10.23
C SER A 201 -11.37 -16.65 9.66
N GLU A 202 -10.52 -15.92 10.39
CA GLU A 202 -9.92 -14.65 9.94
C GLU A 202 -8.71 -14.84 9.04
N LEU A 203 -7.97 -15.96 9.14
CA LEU A 203 -6.74 -16.25 8.38
C LEU A 203 -6.99 -17.21 7.21
N TYR A 204 -7.97 -18.10 7.35
CA TYR A 204 -8.27 -19.15 6.39
C TYR A 204 -9.63 -18.92 5.72
N ALA A 205 -9.63 -18.82 4.39
CA ALA A 205 -10.88 -18.78 3.61
C ALA A 205 -11.54 -20.17 3.52
N SER A 206 -10.73 -21.22 3.55
CA SER A 206 -11.20 -22.62 3.58
C SER A 206 -10.05 -23.57 3.93
N VAL A 207 -10.35 -24.73 4.50
CA VAL A 207 -9.39 -25.84 4.65
C VAL A 207 -9.96 -27.08 3.95
N HIS A 208 -9.24 -27.60 2.96
CA HIS A 208 -9.64 -28.76 2.17
C HIS A 208 -8.58 -29.86 2.25
N LEU A 209 -9.02 -31.10 2.40
CA LEU A 209 -8.15 -32.27 2.34
C LEU A 209 -8.13 -32.82 0.92
N LEU A 210 -6.94 -33.10 0.41
CA LEU A 210 -6.76 -33.70 -0.91
C LEU A 210 -5.98 -35.01 -0.80
N PRO A 211 -6.63 -36.17 -0.99
CA PRO A 211 -5.92 -37.45 -1.03
C PRO A 211 -5.03 -37.53 -2.27
N VAL A 212 -3.79 -37.96 -2.06
CA VAL A 212 -2.80 -38.20 -3.11
C VAL A 212 -2.54 -39.70 -3.15
N SER A 213 -2.77 -40.31 -4.32
CA SER A 213 -2.52 -41.74 -4.54
C SER A 213 -1.08 -42.12 -4.19
N ARG A 214 -0.84 -43.37 -3.77
CA ARG A 214 0.52 -43.84 -3.47
C ARG A 214 1.37 -43.96 -4.73
N GLY A 215 2.68 -43.80 -4.55
CA GLY A 215 3.67 -43.88 -5.64
C GLY A 215 3.79 -45.27 -6.29
N ASP A 216 3.26 -46.31 -5.63
CA ASP A 216 3.32 -47.69 -6.14
C ASP A 216 2.17 -48.00 -7.12
N VAL A 217 1.15 -47.12 -7.18
CA VAL A 217 -0.07 -47.32 -7.97
C VAL A 217 -0.07 -46.50 -9.26
N LEU A 218 0.49 -45.29 -9.22
CA LEU A 218 0.52 -44.35 -10.35
C LEU A 218 1.92 -43.79 -10.56
N SER A 219 2.24 -43.45 -11.82
CA SER A 219 3.40 -42.61 -12.10
C SER A 219 3.26 -41.27 -11.36
N ASP A 220 4.38 -40.66 -10.97
CA ASP A 220 4.33 -39.38 -10.26
C ASP A 220 3.61 -38.27 -11.07
N GLU A 221 3.73 -38.30 -12.39
CA GLU A 221 3.02 -37.35 -13.26
C GLU A 221 1.49 -37.54 -13.16
N ALA A 222 1.01 -38.78 -13.20
CA ALA A 222 -0.41 -39.09 -13.02
C ALA A 222 -0.87 -38.80 -11.59
N ARG A 223 -0.01 -39.06 -10.59
CA ARG A 223 -0.26 -38.83 -9.17
C ARG A 223 -0.47 -37.35 -8.84
N TYR A 224 0.33 -36.45 -9.41
CA TYR A 224 0.27 -35.02 -9.09
C TYR A 224 -0.58 -34.20 -10.07
N ARG A 225 -1.12 -34.80 -11.13
CA ARG A 225 -2.05 -34.13 -12.05
C ARG A 225 -3.33 -33.64 -11.34
N PRO A 226 -4.06 -34.47 -10.57
CA PRO A 226 -5.23 -34.00 -9.80
C PRO A 226 -4.87 -32.89 -8.80
N VAL A 227 -3.69 -32.98 -8.19
CA VAL A 227 -3.18 -31.95 -7.27
C VAL A 227 -3.02 -30.61 -7.99
N LYS A 228 -2.45 -30.60 -9.19
CA LYS A 228 -2.32 -29.38 -9.99
C LYS A 228 -3.67 -28.79 -10.35
N GLU A 229 -4.63 -29.62 -10.76
CA GLU A 229 -5.98 -29.18 -11.10
C GLU A 229 -6.70 -28.54 -9.90
N GLU A 230 -6.62 -29.15 -8.72
CA GLU A 230 -7.23 -28.58 -7.51
C GLU A 230 -6.56 -27.27 -7.06
N ILE A 231 -5.23 -27.16 -7.18
CA ILE A 231 -4.53 -25.90 -6.91
C ILE A 231 -5.02 -24.79 -7.85
N LEU A 232 -5.12 -25.08 -9.16
CA LEU A 232 -5.57 -24.08 -10.14
C LEU A 232 -7.03 -23.67 -9.90
N LYS A 233 -7.93 -24.64 -9.59
CA LYS A 233 -9.31 -24.34 -9.19
C LYS A 233 -9.38 -23.46 -7.94
N ALA A 234 -8.57 -23.76 -6.92
CA ALA A 234 -8.51 -22.96 -5.70
C ALA A 234 -7.94 -21.56 -5.96
N LEU A 235 -6.96 -21.44 -6.85
CA LEU A 235 -6.35 -20.18 -7.25
C LEU A 235 -7.36 -19.27 -7.96
N ASP A 236 -8.15 -19.82 -8.87
CA ASP A 236 -9.22 -19.08 -9.56
C ASP A 236 -10.25 -18.53 -8.56
N ARG A 237 -10.67 -19.36 -7.59
CA ARG A 237 -11.61 -18.94 -6.53
C ARG A 237 -11.02 -17.84 -5.66
N ALA A 238 -9.81 -18.05 -5.13
CA ALA A 238 -9.12 -17.05 -4.29
C ALA A 238 -8.92 -15.72 -5.04
N THR A 239 -8.61 -15.78 -6.33
CA THR A 239 -8.43 -14.57 -7.14
C THR A 239 -9.73 -13.81 -7.32
N ARG A 240 -10.86 -14.50 -7.59
CA ARG A 240 -12.18 -13.85 -7.66
C ARG A 240 -12.56 -13.20 -6.34
N GLU A 241 -12.34 -13.86 -5.21
CA GLU A 241 -12.61 -13.31 -3.88
C GLU A 241 -11.79 -12.05 -3.58
N ARG A 242 -10.50 -12.06 -3.94
CA ARG A 242 -9.65 -10.86 -3.82
C ARG A 242 -10.09 -9.73 -4.74
N VAL A 243 -10.62 -10.02 -5.93
CA VAL A 243 -11.21 -8.99 -6.80
C VAL A 243 -12.47 -8.41 -6.14
N THR A 244 -13.37 -9.26 -5.63
CA THR A 244 -14.60 -8.82 -4.96
C THR A 244 -14.32 -7.97 -3.71
N THR A 245 -13.31 -8.33 -2.93
CA THR A 245 -12.90 -7.56 -1.73
C THR A 245 -11.92 -6.41 -2.05
N GLN A 246 -11.59 -6.19 -3.32
CA GLN A 246 -10.61 -5.18 -3.76
C GLN A 246 -9.24 -5.31 -3.06
N THR A 247 -8.81 -6.55 -2.84
CA THR A 247 -7.49 -6.95 -2.31
C THR A 247 -6.67 -7.74 -3.35
N SER A 248 -7.06 -7.67 -4.63
CA SER A 248 -6.29 -8.22 -5.75
C SER A 248 -5.18 -7.24 -6.16
N PHE A 249 -3.98 -7.49 -5.67
CA PHE A 249 -2.85 -6.58 -5.87
C PHE A 249 -2.20 -6.76 -7.24
N LEU A 250 -1.75 -5.64 -7.82
CA LEU A 250 -0.74 -5.68 -8.86
C LEU A 250 0.55 -6.30 -8.31
N ALA A 251 1.33 -6.90 -9.19
CA ALA A 251 2.57 -7.59 -8.83
C ALA A 251 3.53 -6.67 -8.04
N CYS A 252 3.67 -5.41 -8.45
CA CYS A 252 4.46 -4.41 -7.72
C CYS A 252 3.90 -4.09 -6.33
N HIS A 253 2.58 -3.98 -6.19
CA HIS A 253 1.91 -3.73 -4.91
C HIS A 253 2.06 -4.93 -3.96
N LEU A 254 1.91 -6.15 -4.48
CA LEU A 254 2.12 -7.38 -3.72
C LEU A 254 3.54 -7.43 -3.13
N ALA A 255 4.56 -7.15 -3.94
CA ALA A 255 5.95 -7.12 -3.49
C ALA A 255 6.15 -6.08 -2.36
N ARG A 256 5.60 -4.87 -2.51
CA ARG A 256 5.69 -3.80 -1.51
C ARG A 256 4.97 -4.14 -0.20
N PHE A 257 3.75 -4.67 -0.28
CA PHE A 257 2.98 -5.03 0.91
C PHE A 257 3.60 -6.23 1.65
N LEU A 258 4.15 -7.19 0.92
CA LEU A 258 4.86 -8.32 1.51
C LEU A 258 6.12 -7.87 2.26
N GLU A 259 6.93 -7.02 1.67
CA GLU A 259 8.09 -6.40 2.34
C GLU A 259 7.65 -5.61 3.58
N GLY A 260 6.62 -4.78 3.45
CA GLY A 260 6.08 -3.99 4.55
C GLY A 260 5.58 -4.85 5.71
N ALA A 261 4.88 -5.94 5.43
CA ALA A 261 4.38 -6.87 6.44
C ALA A 261 5.52 -7.61 7.15
N ILE A 262 6.58 -8.00 6.44
CA ILE A 262 7.77 -8.64 7.03
C ILE A 262 8.46 -7.68 7.99
N ARG A 263 8.74 -6.45 7.54
CA ARG A 263 9.37 -5.41 8.38
C ARG A 263 8.50 -5.05 9.58
N HIS A 264 7.20 -4.86 9.36
CA HIS A 264 6.23 -4.58 10.44
C HIS A 264 6.21 -5.71 11.46
N THR A 265 6.08 -6.96 11.01
CA THR A 265 6.05 -8.13 11.90
C THR A 265 7.32 -8.27 12.71
N ALA A 266 8.49 -7.98 12.15
CA ALA A 266 9.75 -8.00 12.90
C ALA A 266 9.80 -6.97 14.04
N GLN A 267 9.11 -5.84 13.88
CA GLN A 267 9.10 -4.75 14.86
C GLN A 267 7.95 -4.85 15.88
N ASP A 268 6.76 -5.27 15.44
CA ASP A 268 5.55 -5.36 16.27
C ASP A 268 4.60 -6.42 15.69
N HIS A 269 4.65 -7.64 16.23
CA HIS A 269 3.79 -8.74 15.81
C HIS A 269 2.37 -8.67 16.42
N GLN A 270 2.13 -7.82 17.42
CA GLN A 270 0.86 -7.75 18.12
C GLN A 270 -0.15 -6.86 17.38
N LYS A 271 0.34 -5.89 16.59
CA LYS A 271 -0.52 -5.01 15.78
C LYS A 271 -0.71 -5.53 14.36
N PRO A 272 -1.89 -5.34 13.76
CA PRO A 272 -2.11 -5.64 12.34
C PRO A 272 -1.22 -4.80 11.44
N PHE A 273 -0.68 -5.42 10.39
CA PHE A 273 -0.07 -4.67 9.30
C PHE A 273 -1.16 -3.98 8.47
N ASP A 274 -1.14 -2.66 8.48
CA ASP A 274 -2.14 -1.85 7.83
C ASP A 274 -1.77 -1.61 6.34
N LEU A 275 -2.46 -2.32 5.45
CA LEU A 275 -2.24 -2.27 4.00
C LEU A 275 -2.61 -0.92 3.41
N ILE A 276 -3.68 -0.29 3.92
CA ILE A 276 -4.14 1.01 3.42
C ILE A 276 -3.16 2.11 3.84
N ALA A 277 -2.67 2.07 5.08
CA ALA A 277 -1.66 3.02 5.57
C ALA A 277 -0.32 2.81 4.89
N ALA A 278 0.12 1.57 4.68
CA ALA A 278 1.37 1.25 3.98
C ALA A 278 1.35 1.66 2.50
N GLY A 279 0.17 1.68 1.87
CA GLY A 279 -0.01 2.02 0.46
C GLY A 279 -0.22 3.51 0.16
N ARG A 280 -0.27 4.38 1.19
CA ARG A 280 -0.65 5.80 1.02
C ARG A 280 0.23 6.73 1.87
N PRO A 281 0.29 8.03 1.51
CA PRO A 281 0.88 9.04 2.38
C PRO A 281 0.23 9.06 3.76
N GLN A 282 0.98 9.48 4.78
CA GLN A 282 0.44 9.62 6.13
C GLN A 282 -0.77 10.58 6.14
N PRO A 283 -1.87 10.20 6.80
CA PRO A 283 -3.04 11.08 6.93
C PRO A 283 -2.69 12.28 7.82
N ARG A 284 -3.48 13.35 7.71
CA ARG A 284 -3.39 14.52 8.61
C ARG A 284 -4.75 14.77 9.29
N PRO A 285 -5.16 13.91 10.24
CA PRO A 285 -6.52 13.87 10.75
C PRO A 285 -7.02 15.20 11.32
N ALA A 286 -6.18 15.91 12.09
CA ALA A 286 -6.53 17.19 12.68
C ALA A 286 -6.72 18.30 11.63
N GLU A 287 -5.84 18.36 10.62
CA GLU A 287 -5.97 19.31 9.51
C GLU A 287 -7.23 19.01 8.69
N TRP A 288 -7.52 17.74 8.43
CA TRP A 288 -8.70 17.31 7.70
C TRP A 288 -9.98 17.65 8.45
N ALA A 289 -10.06 17.33 9.74
CA ALA A 289 -11.21 17.66 10.59
C ALA A 289 -11.47 19.18 10.62
N ALA A 290 -10.42 19.99 10.75
CA ALA A 290 -10.54 21.45 10.71
C ALA A 290 -11.04 21.94 9.34
N CYS A 291 -10.48 21.44 8.24
CA CYS A 291 -10.89 21.85 6.89
C CYS A 291 -12.36 21.48 6.60
N ILE A 292 -12.77 20.28 6.98
CA ILE A 292 -14.15 19.79 6.84
C ILE A 292 -15.09 20.63 7.73
N GLY A 293 -14.71 20.91 8.98
CA GLY A 293 -15.48 21.74 9.90
C GLY A 293 -15.71 23.15 9.34
N ASP A 294 -14.65 23.80 8.86
CA ASP A 294 -14.72 25.13 8.24
C ASP A 294 -15.68 25.16 7.03
N PHE A 295 -15.69 24.09 6.22
CA PHE A 295 -16.64 23.95 5.12
C PHE A 295 -18.08 23.79 5.60
N LEU A 296 -18.31 22.93 6.60
CA LEU A 296 -19.65 22.69 7.16
C LEU A 296 -20.24 23.95 7.81
N GLU A 297 -19.42 24.73 8.52
CA GLU A 297 -19.82 26.01 9.11
C GLU A 297 -20.22 27.04 8.05
N GLN A 298 -19.44 27.17 6.97
CA GLN A 298 -19.73 28.12 5.89
C GLN A 298 -20.93 27.73 5.03
N THR A 299 -21.34 26.47 5.06
CA THR A 299 -22.38 25.93 4.18
C THR A 299 -23.67 25.53 4.89
N GLN A 300 -23.94 26.06 6.10
CA GLN A 300 -25.17 25.74 6.85
C GLN A 300 -26.47 26.03 6.10
N ALA A 301 -26.45 26.95 5.13
CA ALA A 301 -27.59 27.25 4.26
C ALA A 301 -27.87 26.16 3.20
N ILE A 302 -26.93 25.23 3.01
CA ILE A 302 -27.03 24.12 2.06
C ILE A 302 -27.53 22.88 2.82
N GLY A 303 -28.41 22.10 2.19
CA GLY A 303 -28.91 20.86 2.78
C GLY A 303 -27.78 19.87 3.11
N SER A 304 -27.91 19.15 4.23
CA SER A 304 -26.89 18.20 4.71
C SER A 304 -26.56 17.12 3.69
N GLU A 305 -27.55 16.69 2.90
CA GLU A 305 -27.35 15.73 1.81
C GLU A 305 -26.35 16.24 0.76
N THR A 306 -26.50 17.48 0.30
CA THR A 306 -25.58 18.09 -0.67
C THR A 306 -24.19 18.30 -0.05
N GLN A 307 -24.11 18.67 1.23
CA GLN A 307 -22.83 18.73 1.94
C GLN A 307 -22.14 17.36 1.98
N ASP A 308 -22.88 16.30 2.29
CA ASP A 308 -22.35 14.94 2.39
C ASP A 308 -21.90 14.41 1.00
N GLN A 309 -22.61 14.77 -0.08
CA GLN A 309 -22.20 14.48 -1.46
C GLN A 309 -20.91 15.19 -1.85
N LEU A 310 -20.79 16.49 -1.53
CA LEU A 310 -19.58 17.29 -1.77
C LEU A 310 -18.36 16.72 -1.02
N LEU A 311 -18.56 16.34 0.25
CA LEU A 311 -17.53 15.68 1.05
C LEU A 311 -17.13 14.34 0.45
N ALA A 312 -18.09 13.47 0.14
CA ALA A 312 -17.81 12.17 -0.47
C ALA A 312 -17.04 12.29 -1.80
N SER A 313 -17.45 13.22 -2.67
CA SER A 313 -16.77 13.52 -3.93
C SER A 313 -15.32 14.00 -3.71
N SER A 314 -15.09 14.83 -2.70
CA SER A 314 -13.75 15.34 -2.35
C SER A 314 -12.86 14.26 -1.73
N LEU A 315 -13.43 13.40 -0.87
CA LEU A 315 -12.73 12.26 -0.27
C LEU A 315 -12.36 11.22 -1.33
N LEU A 316 -13.20 10.98 -2.34
CA LEU A 316 -12.89 10.10 -3.47
C LEU A 316 -11.57 10.48 -4.15
N LEU A 317 -11.34 11.78 -4.33
CA LEU A 317 -10.13 12.31 -4.97
C LEU A 317 -8.85 12.07 -4.15
N ASP A 318 -8.94 12.07 -2.82
CA ASP A 318 -7.82 11.72 -1.94
C ASP A 318 -7.64 10.22 -1.75
N ALA A 319 -8.75 9.46 -1.79
CA ALA A 319 -8.77 8.02 -1.53
C ALA A 319 -8.08 7.20 -2.64
N TYR A 320 -8.15 7.66 -3.89
CA TYR A 320 -7.64 6.96 -5.07
C TYR A 320 -6.65 7.81 -5.87
N PRO A 321 -5.47 8.15 -5.31
CA PRO A 321 -4.44 8.85 -6.05
C PRO A 321 -3.85 7.93 -7.14
N PRO A 322 -3.26 8.50 -8.21
CA PRO A 322 -2.57 7.73 -9.24
C PRO A 322 -1.50 6.78 -8.66
N ASP A 323 -1.26 5.67 -9.34
CA ASP A 323 -0.23 4.68 -9.01
C ASP A 323 -0.33 4.03 -7.61
N THR A 324 -1.52 4.07 -7.00
CA THR A 324 -1.79 3.37 -5.73
C THR A 324 -2.83 2.27 -5.89
N HIS A 325 -2.84 1.31 -4.96
CA HIS A 325 -3.85 0.25 -4.94
C HIS A 325 -5.23 0.80 -4.57
N GLY A 326 -6.24 0.53 -5.41
CA GLY A 326 -7.64 0.81 -5.12
C GLY A 326 -8.22 -0.20 -4.13
N PHE A 327 -8.29 0.17 -2.86
CA PHE A 327 -8.96 -0.62 -1.82
C PHE A 327 -10.45 -0.30 -1.79
N HIS A 328 -11.22 -1.16 -1.12
CA HIS A 328 -12.65 -0.96 -0.94
C HIS A 328 -12.97 0.40 -0.30
N PRO A 329 -13.90 1.20 -0.85
CA PRO A 329 -14.19 2.56 -0.37
C PRO A 329 -14.63 2.59 1.10
N ARG A 330 -15.35 1.57 1.58
CA ARG A 330 -15.72 1.47 3.01
C ARG A 330 -14.52 1.30 3.91
N ASP A 331 -13.54 0.48 3.51
CA ASP A 331 -12.35 0.25 4.32
C ASP A 331 -11.49 1.52 4.38
N LEU A 332 -11.34 2.20 3.24
CA LEU A 332 -10.68 3.51 3.17
C LEU A 332 -11.36 4.54 4.07
N PHE A 333 -12.70 4.65 3.99
CA PHE A 333 -13.46 5.57 4.83
C PHE A 333 -13.28 5.30 6.31
N ARG A 334 -13.55 4.07 6.74
CA ARG A 334 -13.51 3.69 8.15
C ARG A 334 -12.14 3.89 8.76
N GLN A 335 -11.09 3.64 7.99
CA GLN A 335 -9.72 3.69 8.49
C GLN A 335 -9.08 5.09 8.41
N ARG A 336 -9.36 5.88 7.37
CA ARG A 336 -8.72 7.19 7.17
C ARG A 336 -9.61 8.39 7.44
N TYR A 337 -10.90 8.31 7.08
CA TYR A 337 -11.75 9.50 6.97
C TYR A 337 -12.83 9.59 8.05
N ARG A 338 -13.27 8.44 8.61
CA ARG A 338 -14.40 8.40 9.54
C ARG A 338 -14.18 9.25 10.77
N GLN A 339 -13.01 9.14 11.41
CA GLN A 339 -12.71 9.89 12.62
C GLN A 339 -12.61 11.41 12.35
N PRO A 340 -11.84 11.90 11.35
CA PRO A 340 -11.87 13.31 10.96
C PRO A 340 -13.27 13.85 10.61
N CYS A 341 -14.08 13.08 9.89
CA CYS A 341 -15.45 13.47 9.57
C CYS A 341 -16.31 13.59 10.83
N LEU A 342 -16.24 12.63 11.75
CA LEU A 342 -16.97 12.68 13.02
C LEU A 342 -16.58 13.88 13.86
N ASP A 343 -15.27 14.17 13.96
CA ASP A 343 -14.77 15.28 14.77
C ASP A 343 -15.24 16.62 14.19
N ALA A 344 -15.24 16.77 12.87
CA ALA A 344 -15.80 17.95 12.20
C ALA A 344 -17.33 18.06 12.38
N LEU A 345 -18.07 16.97 12.18
CA LEU A 345 -19.53 16.94 12.25
C LEU A 345 -20.07 17.22 13.66
N ARG A 346 -19.34 16.80 14.70
CA ARG A 346 -19.68 17.11 16.09
C ARG A 346 -19.57 18.60 16.42
N GLY A 347 -18.79 19.36 15.64
CA GLY A 347 -18.73 20.82 15.76
C GLY A 347 -20.02 21.54 15.33
N VAL A 348 -20.82 20.91 14.45
CA VAL A 348 -22.03 21.51 13.87
C VAL A 348 -23.32 20.75 14.18
N ALA A 349 -23.25 19.55 14.76
CA ALA A 349 -24.40 18.70 15.05
C ALA A 349 -24.22 17.88 16.34
N CYS A 350 -25.32 17.38 16.91
CA CYS A 350 -25.25 16.47 18.05
C CYS A 350 -24.64 15.11 17.65
N SER A 351 -24.13 14.34 18.62
CA SER A 351 -23.37 13.11 18.35
C SER A 351 -24.15 12.05 17.54
N ALA A 352 -25.46 11.95 17.74
CA ALA A 352 -26.30 11.01 17.00
C ALA A 352 -26.36 11.40 15.51
N THR A 353 -26.65 12.68 15.23
CA THR A 353 -26.68 13.22 13.87
C THR A 353 -25.31 13.19 13.20
N ALA A 354 -24.23 13.49 13.92
CA ALA A 354 -22.87 13.40 13.40
C ALA A 354 -22.53 11.96 12.95
N THR A 355 -22.96 10.95 13.71
CA THR A 355 -22.77 9.54 13.33
C THR A 355 -23.57 9.20 12.07
N ALA A 356 -24.86 9.56 12.04
CA ALA A 356 -25.71 9.32 10.87
C ALA A 356 -25.18 10.00 9.60
N ARG A 357 -24.62 11.21 9.72
CA ARG A 357 -23.99 11.91 8.60
C ARG A 357 -22.68 11.28 8.18
N ALA A 358 -21.84 10.83 9.11
CA ALA A 358 -20.62 10.08 8.76
C ALA A 358 -20.96 8.80 7.99
N ASP A 359 -22.01 8.08 8.39
CA ASP A 359 -22.49 6.89 7.68
C ASP A 359 -23.09 7.25 6.30
N SER A 360 -23.74 8.41 6.17
CA SER A 360 -24.20 8.94 4.87
C SER A 360 -23.03 9.25 3.93
N ILE A 361 -21.97 9.90 4.44
CA ILE A 361 -20.76 10.18 3.66
C ILE A 361 -20.07 8.86 3.23
N GLU A 362 -20.00 7.86 4.11
CA GLU A 362 -19.50 6.52 3.76
C GLU A 362 -20.29 5.94 2.58
N SER A 363 -21.63 5.94 2.66
CA SER A 363 -22.49 5.42 1.59
C SER A 363 -22.26 6.16 0.27
N ARG A 364 -22.23 7.50 0.31
CA ARG A 364 -22.04 8.32 -0.91
C ARG A 364 -20.65 8.15 -1.52
N LEU A 365 -19.63 7.89 -0.71
CA LEU A 365 -18.29 7.56 -1.22
C LEU A 365 -18.30 6.20 -1.94
N VAL A 366 -19.03 5.22 -1.41
CA VAL A 366 -19.20 3.92 -2.05
C VAL A 366 -19.94 4.07 -3.38
N ASP A 367 -21.03 4.85 -3.40
CA ASP A 367 -21.83 5.10 -4.61
C ASP A 367 -21.01 5.85 -5.67
N ALA A 368 -20.23 6.87 -5.27
CA ALA A 368 -19.34 7.60 -6.16
C ALA A 368 -18.23 6.71 -6.73
N HIS A 369 -17.70 5.78 -5.92
CA HIS A 369 -16.73 4.80 -6.41
C HIS A 369 -17.35 3.78 -7.37
N ALA A 370 -18.59 3.32 -7.13
CA ALA A 370 -19.29 2.47 -8.08
C ALA A 370 -19.51 3.19 -9.42
N CYS A 371 -19.95 4.45 -9.37
CA CYS A 371 -20.11 5.31 -10.54
C CYS A 371 -18.78 5.48 -11.32
N LEU A 372 -17.66 5.62 -10.61
CA LEU A 372 -16.33 5.69 -11.21
C LEU A 372 -16.00 4.43 -12.03
N LEU A 373 -16.29 3.25 -11.47
CA LEU A 373 -16.05 1.97 -12.14
C LEU A 373 -17.00 1.78 -13.34
N ASP A 374 -18.27 2.15 -13.19
CA ASP A 374 -19.29 2.01 -14.24
C ASP A 374 -19.01 2.92 -15.45
N GLN A 375 -18.48 4.12 -15.21
CA GLN A 375 -18.14 5.10 -16.26
C GLN A 375 -16.72 4.93 -16.83
N ASP A 376 -15.88 4.11 -16.22
CA ASP A 376 -14.46 3.93 -16.58
C ASP A 376 -13.68 5.26 -16.63
N VAL A 377 -13.88 6.11 -15.60
CA VAL A 377 -13.24 7.43 -15.48
C VAL A 377 -12.26 7.47 -14.30
N ILE A 378 -11.32 8.41 -14.33
CA ILE A 378 -10.44 8.67 -13.18
C ILE A 378 -11.17 9.48 -12.09
N PRO A 379 -10.76 9.38 -10.81
CA PRO A 379 -11.42 10.10 -9.70
C PRO A 379 -11.52 11.61 -9.91
N LEU A 380 -10.49 12.21 -10.51
CA LEU A 380 -10.45 13.64 -10.82
C LEU A 380 -11.56 14.05 -11.80
N ALA A 381 -11.80 13.26 -12.84
CA ALA A 381 -12.79 13.59 -13.87
C ALA A 381 -14.22 13.57 -13.27
N LEU A 382 -14.55 12.52 -12.50
CA LEU A 382 -15.84 12.42 -11.83
C LEU A 382 -16.03 13.55 -10.79
N HIS A 383 -14.98 13.86 -10.03
CA HIS A 383 -15.03 14.97 -9.07
C HIS A 383 -15.27 16.32 -9.76
N VAL A 384 -14.60 16.61 -10.87
CA VAL A 384 -14.80 17.85 -11.65
C VAL A 384 -16.21 17.93 -12.24
N GLN A 385 -16.78 16.80 -12.68
CA GLN A 385 -18.18 16.76 -13.13
C GLN A 385 -19.13 17.18 -11.99
N HIS A 386 -18.95 16.62 -10.80
CA HIS A 386 -19.74 16.99 -9.64
C HIS A 386 -19.56 18.49 -9.27
N LEU A 387 -18.33 19.02 -9.30
CA LEU A 387 -18.09 20.46 -9.09
C LEU A 387 -18.84 21.33 -10.11
N ALA A 388 -18.90 20.90 -11.37
CA ALA A 388 -19.64 21.59 -12.42
C ALA A 388 -21.16 21.61 -12.14
N GLU A 389 -21.72 20.50 -11.67
CA GLU A 389 -23.12 20.40 -11.26
C GLU A 389 -23.46 21.36 -10.10
N TRP A 390 -22.51 21.57 -9.19
CA TRP A 390 -22.65 22.47 -8.04
C TRP A 390 -22.09 23.87 -8.26
N ARG A 391 -21.83 24.27 -9.51
CA ARG A 391 -21.26 25.58 -9.85
C ARG A 391 -21.97 26.76 -9.17
N ALA A 392 -23.31 26.74 -9.12
CA ALA A 392 -24.10 27.80 -8.50
C ALA A 392 -23.80 28.01 -7.00
N ILE A 393 -23.38 26.95 -6.30
CA ILE A 393 -22.93 27.04 -4.91
C ILE A 393 -21.57 27.75 -4.87
N PHE A 394 -20.63 27.31 -5.71
CA PHE A 394 -19.25 27.82 -5.72
C PHE A 394 -19.12 29.24 -6.29
N GLU A 395 -20.06 29.72 -7.10
CA GLU A 395 -20.11 31.13 -7.50
C GLU A 395 -20.30 32.08 -6.29
N ARG A 396 -20.87 31.58 -5.18
CA ARG A 396 -21.13 32.38 -3.97
C ARG A 396 -20.20 32.00 -2.82
N LEU A 397 -19.74 30.76 -2.78
CA LEU A 397 -18.90 30.23 -1.72
C LEU A 397 -17.41 30.49 -2.01
N HIS A 398 -16.78 31.24 -1.10
CA HIS A 398 -15.34 31.54 -1.13
C HIS A 398 -14.75 31.24 0.24
N SER A 399 -13.53 30.71 0.28
CA SER A 399 -12.85 30.42 1.54
C SER A 399 -11.35 30.63 1.42
N ASN A 400 -10.77 31.27 2.43
CA ASN A 400 -9.33 31.36 2.66
C ASN A 400 -8.84 30.39 3.75
N ARG A 401 -9.76 29.65 4.40
CA ARG A 401 -9.43 28.68 5.45
C ARG A 401 -9.32 27.26 4.91
N THR A 402 -10.20 26.89 3.98
CA THR A 402 -10.25 25.57 3.37
C THR A 402 -10.22 25.67 1.85
N CYS A 403 -9.39 24.83 1.21
CA CYS A 403 -9.40 24.68 -0.23
C CYS A 403 -10.68 23.95 -0.64
N LEU A 404 -11.63 24.69 -1.21
CA LEU A 404 -12.94 24.17 -1.61
C LEU A 404 -12.89 23.08 -2.68
N GLY A 405 -11.75 22.93 -3.38
CA GLY A 405 -11.54 21.84 -4.36
C GLY A 405 -11.18 20.49 -3.75
N CYS A 406 -10.66 20.42 -2.52
CA CYS A 406 -10.37 19.12 -1.90
C CYS A 406 -10.94 18.95 -0.50
N LEU A 407 -11.33 20.04 0.17
CA LEU A 407 -11.85 20.05 1.55
C LEU A 407 -10.90 19.45 2.60
N LEU A 408 -9.64 19.22 2.26
CA LEU A 408 -8.65 18.54 3.10
C LEU A 408 -7.37 19.35 3.35
N CYS A 409 -7.23 20.52 2.73
CA CYS A 409 -6.04 21.36 2.84
C CYS A 409 -6.40 22.84 2.90
N ARG A 410 -5.50 23.66 3.43
CA ARG A 410 -5.62 25.12 3.36
C ARG A 410 -5.23 25.63 1.97
N PRO A 411 -5.93 26.62 1.41
CA PRO A 411 -5.59 27.17 0.11
C PRO A 411 -4.40 28.14 0.24
N GLN A 412 -3.56 28.20 -0.80
CA GLN A 412 -2.36 29.04 -0.85
C GLN A 412 -2.29 29.88 -2.13
N HIS A 413 -2.97 29.45 -3.19
CA HIS A 413 -2.87 30.02 -4.53
C HIS A 413 -4.20 30.67 -4.92
N PRO A 414 -4.37 31.99 -4.70
CA PRO A 414 -5.55 32.71 -5.13
C PRO A 414 -5.64 32.78 -6.66
N LEU A 415 -6.87 32.71 -7.17
CA LEU A 415 -7.23 32.82 -8.57
C LEU A 415 -7.93 34.16 -8.82
N ALA A 416 -7.95 34.61 -10.08
CA ALA A 416 -8.56 35.89 -10.47
C ALA A 416 -10.06 35.99 -10.13
N CYS A 417 -10.77 34.86 -10.02
CA CYS A 417 -12.18 34.81 -9.65
C CYS A 417 -12.43 34.94 -8.13
N GLY A 418 -11.38 35.02 -7.31
CA GLY A 418 -11.47 35.11 -5.85
C GLY A 418 -11.41 33.76 -5.11
N HIS A 419 -11.52 32.64 -5.82
CA HIS A 419 -11.23 31.32 -5.24
C HIS A 419 -9.75 31.13 -4.99
N ALA A 420 -9.39 30.21 -4.11
CA ALA A 420 -8.00 29.84 -3.87
C ALA A 420 -7.84 28.32 -3.76
N LEU A 421 -6.71 27.80 -4.26
CA LEU A 421 -6.39 26.38 -4.30
C LEU A 421 -5.17 26.05 -3.44
N CYS A 422 -5.10 24.83 -2.89
CA CYS A 422 -3.88 24.31 -2.25
C CYS A 422 -2.91 23.72 -3.29
N ASP A 423 -1.66 23.44 -2.89
CA ASP A 423 -0.64 22.83 -3.75
C ASP A 423 -1.15 21.56 -4.45
N ARG A 424 -1.78 20.65 -3.69
CA ARG A 424 -2.35 19.41 -4.24
C ARG A 424 -3.41 19.67 -5.32
N CYS A 425 -4.24 20.70 -5.14
CA CYS A 425 -5.25 21.07 -6.13
C CYS A 425 -4.62 21.75 -7.35
N ILE A 426 -3.54 22.52 -7.18
CA ILE A 426 -2.75 23.02 -8.31
C ILE A 426 -2.17 21.87 -9.14
N GLU A 427 -1.58 20.85 -8.50
CA GLU A 427 -1.07 19.67 -9.20
C GLU A 427 -2.18 18.88 -9.92
N ARG A 428 -3.36 18.78 -9.30
CA ARG A 428 -4.48 18.00 -9.84
C ARG A 428 -5.21 18.71 -11.00
N TYR A 429 -5.54 19.98 -10.84
CA TYR A 429 -6.34 20.73 -11.83
C TYR A 429 -5.48 21.49 -12.85
N GLY A 430 -4.23 21.79 -12.52
CA GLY A 430 -3.29 22.49 -13.39
C GLY A 430 -2.65 21.57 -14.41
N ARG A 431 -2.31 22.12 -15.58
CA ARG A 431 -1.49 21.43 -16.58
C ARG A 431 0.00 21.67 -16.31
N PRO A 432 0.86 20.64 -16.39
CA PRO A 432 2.30 20.83 -16.29
C PRO A 432 2.81 21.81 -17.36
N ALA A 433 3.59 22.80 -16.95
CA ALA A 433 4.18 23.77 -17.87
C ALA A 433 5.33 23.12 -18.66
N PRO A 434 5.42 23.32 -19.98
CA PRO A 434 6.51 22.76 -20.77
C PRO A 434 7.87 23.24 -20.26
N ARG A 435 8.81 22.29 -20.08
CA ARG A 435 10.22 22.55 -19.73
C ARG A 435 10.47 23.22 -18.36
N ARG A 436 9.46 23.27 -17.48
CA ARG A 436 9.62 23.75 -16.10
C ARG A 436 9.08 22.69 -15.15
N GLU A 437 9.99 22.05 -14.43
CA GLU A 437 9.63 21.06 -13.42
C GLU A 437 8.78 21.70 -12.32
N SER A 438 7.77 20.97 -11.84
CA SER A 438 6.84 21.41 -10.79
C SER A 438 6.11 22.73 -11.06
N ALA A 439 6.10 23.21 -12.30
CA ALA A 439 5.32 24.37 -12.70
C ALA A 439 4.00 23.92 -13.32
N PHE A 440 2.90 24.52 -12.87
CA PHE A 440 1.55 24.19 -13.29
C PHE A 440 0.83 25.45 -13.75
N VAL A 441 -0.02 25.30 -14.77
CA VAL A 441 -0.89 26.34 -15.28
C VAL A 441 -2.33 25.93 -15.06
N VAL A 442 -3.05 26.69 -14.25
CA VAL A 442 -4.51 26.62 -14.16
C VAL A 442 -5.05 27.63 -15.16
N GLU A 443 -5.95 27.21 -16.05
CA GLU A 443 -6.57 28.07 -17.08
C GLU A 443 -8.00 28.48 -16.71
N THR A 444 -8.69 27.62 -15.94
CA THR A 444 -10.07 27.79 -15.53
C THR A 444 -10.24 27.33 -14.09
N CYS A 445 -11.01 28.06 -13.29
CA CYS A 445 -11.27 27.70 -11.91
C CYS A 445 -12.10 26.41 -11.87
N PRO A 446 -11.66 25.35 -11.18
CA PRO A 446 -12.41 24.08 -11.12
C PRO A 446 -13.74 24.21 -10.37
N LEU A 447 -13.93 25.27 -9.57
CA LEU A 447 -15.10 25.48 -8.72
C LEU A 447 -16.20 26.27 -9.43
N CYS A 448 -15.89 27.46 -9.96
CA CYS A 448 -16.86 28.34 -10.62
C CYS A 448 -16.74 28.38 -12.15
N GLN A 449 -15.74 27.70 -12.72
CA GLN A 449 -15.45 27.65 -14.16
C GLN A 449 -15.09 28.99 -14.80
N ALA A 450 -14.86 30.04 -14.01
CA ALA A 450 -14.35 31.31 -14.51
C ALA A 450 -12.95 31.11 -15.13
N PRO A 451 -12.67 31.70 -16.31
CA PRO A 451 -11.32 31.75 -16.84
C PRO A 451 -10.36 32.43 -15.85
N CYS A 452 -9.26 31.77 -15.51
CA CYS A 452 -8.22 32.29 -14.65
C CYS A 452 -6.89 31.68 -15.05
N VAL A 453 -6.08 32.42 -15.82
CA VAL A 453 -4.74 31.96 -16.21
C VAL A 453 -3.77 32.28 -15.07
N THR A 454 -3.48 31.28 -14.25
CA THR A 454 -2.56 31.38 -13.11
C THR A 454 -1.44 30.34 -13.27
N SER A 455 -0.19 30.80 -13.27
CA SER A 455 0.98 29.92 -13.26
C SER A 455 1.54 29.84 -11.84
N VAL A 456 1.72 28.62 -11.34
CA VAL A 456 2.23 28.34 -10.00
C VAL A 456 3.43 27.41 -10.13
N VAL A 457 4.51 27.72 -9.40
CA VAL A 457 5.67 26.82 -9.26
C VAL A 457 5.62 26.24 -7.86
N LEU A 458 5.47 24.92 -7.77
CA LEU A 458 5.43 24.19 -6.51
C LEU A 458 6.83 23.70 -6.15
N LEU A 459 7.09 23.57 -4.84
CA LEU A 459 8.30 22.94 -4.36
C LEU A 459 8.25 21.44 -4.71
N PRO A 460 9.26 20.88 -5.38
CA PRO A 460 9.31 19.45 -5.66
C PRO A 460 9.22 18.62 -4.36
N PRO A 461 8.57 17.44 -4.37
CA PRO A 461 8.39 16.63 -3.15
C PRO A 461 9.70 16.21 -2.45
N THR A 462 10.81 16.19 -3.18
CA THR A 462 12.14 15.83 -2.68
C THR A 462 12.99 17.03 -2.28
N ALA A 463 12.51 18.25 -2.52
CA ALA A 463 13.23 19.47 -2.16
C ALA A 463 12.84 19.91 -0.75
N ALA A 464 13.84 20.19 0.08
CA ALA A 464 13.63 20.93 1.32
C ALA A 464 13.41 22.42 1.01
N VAL A 465 12.69 23.13 1.89
CA VAL A 465 12.54 24.58 1.80
C VAL A 465 13.92 25.24 1.92
N ARG A 466 14.30 26.02 0.92
CA ARG A 466 15.56 26.77 0.85
C ARG A 466 15.30 28.17 1.38
N ALA A 467 15.59 28.39 2.66
CA ALA A 467 15.41 29.67 3.31
C ALA A 467 16.70 30.51 3.25
N LEU A 468 16.57 31.79 2.89
CA LEU A 468 17.60 32.80 3.07
C LEU A 468 17.23 33.68 4.26
N ALA A 469 18.15 33.87 5.21
CA ALA A 469 17.99 34.84 6.28
C ALA A 469 19.15 35.84 6.25
N VAL A 470 18.82 37.14 6.25
CA VAL A 470 19.80 38.23 6.23
C VAL A 470 19.61 39.12 7.46
N ASP A 471 20.59 39.09 8.35
CA ASP A 471 20.58 39.89 9.57
C ASP A 471 20.78 41.39 9.29
N GLY A 472 20.10 42.22 10.09
CA GLY A 472 20.22 43.66 10.07
C GLY A 472 21.53 44.15 10.68
N GLY A 473 22.28 44.95 9.92
CA GLY A 473 23.60 45.46 10.34
C GLY A 473 23.87 46.93 10.01
N GLY A 474 22.87 47.69 9.54
CA GLY A 474 23.04 49.05 9.01
C GLY A 474 23.99 49.07 7.81
N VAL A 475 25.01 49.94 7.83
CA VAL A 475 26.04 50.02 6.77
C VAL A 475 26.80 48.71 6.53
N ARG A 476 26.78 47.76 7.49
CA ARG A 476 27.38 46.42 7.34
C ARG A 476 26.56 45.47 6.47
N GLY A 477 25.38 45.87 5.98
CA GLY A 477 24.58 45.13 5.00
C GLY A 477 25.33 44.82 3.68
N VAL A 478 26.42 45.53 3.39
CA VAL A 478 27.30 45.22 2.26
C VAL A 478 27.95 43.83 2.34
N ILE A 479 28.12 43.27 3.54
CA ILE A 479 28.74 41.96 3.76
C ILE A 479 27.85 40.83 3.22
N PRO A 480 26.59 40.66 3.66
CA PRO A 480 25.70 39.64 3.09
C PRO A 480 25.46 39.84 1.59
N ILE A 481 25.38 41.09 1.11
CA ILE A 481 25.26 41.38 -0.33
C ILE A 481 26.47 40.82 -1.11
N ARG A 482 27.70 41.03 -0.62
CA ARG A 482 28.90 40.45 -1.24
C ARG A 482 28.90 38.93 -1.24
N ILE A 483 28.38 38.31 -0.18
CA ILE A 483 28.23 36.85 -0.10
C ILE A 483 27.24 36.35 -1.16
N LEU A 484 26.07 36.98 -1.28
CA LEU A 484 25.05 36.63 -2.28
C LEU A 484 25.58 36.81 -3.72
N LEU A 485 26.31 37.90 -3.98
CA LEU A 485 26.99 38.10 -5.28
C LEU A 485 28.03 37.01 -5.54
N GLY A 486 28.82 36.63 -4.54
CA GLY A 486 29.76 35.52 -4.62
C GLY A 486 29.07 34.19 -4.95
N LEU A 487 27.95 33.90 -4.29
CA LEU A 487 27.14 32.72 -4.58
C LEU A 487 26.59 32.74 -6.02
N GLN A 488 26.07 33.87 -6.48
CA GLN A 488 25.57 34.02 -7.86
C GLN A 488 26.71 33.84 -8.89
N LEU A 489 27.92 34.32 -8.59
CA LEU A 489 29.09 34.11 -9.45
C LEU A 489 29.47 32.63 -9.55
N ILE A 490 29.41 31.88 -8.44
CA ILE A 490 29.68 30.44 -8.42
C ILE A 490 28.62 29.65 -9.21
N LEU A 491 27.34 30.03 -9.05
CA LEU A 491 26.22 29.41 -9.78
C LEU A 491 26.24 29.71 -11.28
N GLY A 492 26.88 30.83 -11.66
CA GLY A 492 26.97 31.28 -13.04
C GLY A 492 25.66 31.85 -13.59
N PRO A 493 25.66 32.37 -14.82
CA PRO A 493 24.55 33.16 -15.38
C PRO A 493 23.30 32.34 -15.73
N LYS A 494 23.42 31.01 -15.79
CA LYS A 494 22.31 30.12 -16.14
C LYS A 494 21.50 29.67 -14.93
N CYS A 495 22.00 29.87 -13.71
CA CYS A 495 21.36 29.45 -12.47
C CYS A 495 21.20 30.67 -11.56
N SER A 496 19.99 31.25 -11.57
CA SER A 496 19.66 32.43 -10.77
C SER A 496 19.53 32.04 -9.29
N LEU A 497 20.31 32.67 -8.42
CA LEU A 497 20.27 32.48 -6.97
C LEU A 497 18.89 32.78 -6.37
N PRO A 498 18.18 33.87 -6.75
CA PRO A 498 16.78 34.06 -6.36
C PRO A 498 15.87 32.88 -6.74
N GLY A 499 16.11 32.24 -7.89
CA GLY A 499 15.37 31.05 -8.31
C GLY A 499 15.63 29.80 -7.45
N LEU A 500 16.63 29.86 -6.56
CA LEU A 500 16.96 28.80 -5.61
C LEU A 500 16.48 29.10 -4.18
N ILE A 501 15.85 30.25 -3.93
CA ILE A 501 15.38 30.66 -2.60
C ILE A 501 13.86 30.57 -2.58
N ASP A 502 13.31 29.79 -1.66
CA ASP A 502 11.87 29.58 -1.52
C ASP A 502 11.24 30.62 -0.57
N VAL A 503 11.97 31.01 0.47
CA VAL A 503 11.57 32.05 1.43
C VAL A 503 12.80 32.87 1.82
N ALA A 504 12.64 34.19 1.89
CA ALA A 504 13.69 35.10 2.32
C ALA A 504 13.23 35.97 3.50
N PHE A 505 14.01 35.99 4.57
CA PHE A 505 13.80 36.80 5.77
C PHE A 505 14.89 37.86 5.87
N GLY A 506 14.51 39.08 6.24
CA GLY A 506 15.43 40.19 6.48
C GLY A 506 15.04 40.94 7.75
N THR A 507 16.01 41.55 8.42
CA THR A 507 15.75 42.52 9.50
C THR A 507 16.44 43.86 9.19
N SER A 508 15.77 45.00 9.40
CA SER A 508 16.32 46.35 9.15
C SER A 508 16.90 46.49 7.73
N ALA A 509 18.19 46.83 7.55
CA ALA A 509 18.83 46.94 6.24
C ALA A 509 18.78 45.65 5.38
N GLY A 510 18.43 44.50 5.96
CA GLY A 510 18.16 43.25 5.24
C GLY A 510 16.80 43.22 4.52
N GLU A 511 15.83 44.08 4.89
CA GLU A 511 14.51 44.18 4.22
C GLU A 511 14.59 44.93 2.88
N ASP A 512 15.42 45.97 2.80
CA ASP A 512 15.62 46.76 1.57
C ASP A 512 16.25 45.94 0.44
N GLY A 513 17.10 44.97 0.78
CA GLY A 513 17.67 44.03 -0.18
C GLY A 513 16.69 42.96 -0.69
N ASN A 514 15.51 42.85 -0.06
CA ASN A 514 14.54 41.79 -0.30
C ASN A 514 13.30 42.27 -1.10
N THR A 515 13.10 43.58 -1.26
CA THR A 515 11.84 44.12 -1.82
C THR A 515 11.93 44.97 -3.08
N THR A 516 13.06 45.51 -3.53
CA THR A 516 13.10 46.23 -4.82
C THR A 516 14.48 46.28 -5.46
N CYS A 517 14.66 45.57 -6.57
CA CYS A 517 15.26 46.06 -7.83
C CYS A 517 15.47 44.91 -8.83
N PRO A 518 15.11 45.07 -10.12
CA PRO A 518 15.58 44.17 -11.16
C PRO A 518 17.08 44.39 -11.33
N PHE A 519 17.89 43.36 -11.04
CA PHE A 519 19.30 43.38 -11.40
C PHE A 519 19.43 43.29 -12.93
N PRO A 520 20.29 44.11 -13.56
CA PRO A 520 20.50 44.08 -15.01
C PRO A 520 21.06 42.74 -15.52
#